data_AF-A0A497GTL3-F1
#
_entry.id   AF-A0A497GTL3-F1
#
_cell.length_a   1.000
_cell.length_b   1.000
_cell.length_c   1.000
_cell.angle_alpha   90.00
_cell.angle_beta   90.00
_cell.angle_gamma   90.00
#
_symmetry.space_group_name_H-M   'P 1'
#
loop_
_entity.id
_entity.type
_entity.pdbx_description
1 polymer ?
#
loop_
_entity_poly.entity_id
_entity_poly.type
_entity_poly.pdbx_seq_one_letter_code
_entity_poly.pdbx_strand_id
1 'polypeptide(L)'
;MGGRKKLTLKQMEKQQRLRMQKEQRMKAKAKVKVEERKEAQILISRDVLEAIRKEVLRSPCITPASIATKYGLKVSTAKKVLRLLESEGLIKPVDKSHRILIYMGAQAKIAPPPPPPFPKI
;
A
#
# COMPACT_ATOMS: atom_id res chain seq x y z
N MET A 1 28.63 0.84 54.27
CA MET A 1 27.25 0.51 54.67
C MET A 1 26.30 0.76 53.50
N GLY A 2 25.88 -0.25 52.75
CA GLY A 2 24.98 0.01 51.61
C GLY A 2 24.65 -1.20 50.73
N GLY A 3 24.33 -2.34 51.34
CA GLY A 3 23.85 -3.51 50.59
C GLY A 3 22.47 -3.23 49.97
N ARG A 4 22.30 -3.53 48.69
CA ARG A 4 21.00 -3.42 47.99
C ARG A 4 19.94 -4.21 48.74
N LYS A 5 18.95 -3.51 49.34
CA LYS A 5 17.73 -4.14 49.86
C LYS A 5 17.05 -4.92 48.75
N LYS A 6 16.70 -6.18 49.01
CA LYS A 6 15.88 -7.00 48.09
C LYS A 6 14.56 -6.27 47.86
N LEU A 7 14.14 -6.16 46.60
CA LEU A 7 12.89 -5.50 46.22
C LEU A 7 11.71 -6.18 46.93
N THR A 8 10.77 -5.39 47.44
CA THR A 8 9.57 -5.91 48.08
C THR A 8 8.72 -6.69 47.06
N LEU A 9 7.94 -7.68 47.51
CA LEU A 9 7.07 -8.50 46.64
C LEU A 9 6.25 -7.65 45.65
N LYS A 10 5.67 -6.54 46.14
CA LYS A 10 4.89 -5.57 45.35
C LYS A 10 5.72 -4.85 44.27
N GLN A 11 7.00 -4.59 44.52
CA GLN A 11 7.90 -3.96 43.54
C GLN A 11 8.33 -4.95 42.46
N MET A 12 8.54 -6.22 42.82
CA MET A 12 8.81 -7.30 41.86
C MET A 12 7.62 -7.54 40.92
N GLU A 13 6.40 -7.59 41.46
CA GLU A 13 5.18 -7.76 40.67
C GLU A 13 4.98 -6.61 39.66
N LYS A 14 5.15 -5.35 40.11
CA LYS A 14 5.09 -4.17 39.25
C LYS A 14 6.13 -4.24 38.12
N GLN A 15 7.33 -4.71 38.43
CA GLN A 15 8.41 -4.84 37.45
C GLN A 15 8.13 -5.95 36.42
N GLN A 16 7.57 -7.08 36.85
CA GLN A 16 7.14 -8.16 35.95
C GLN A 16 6.03 -7.68 35.00
N ARG A 17 5.03 -6.96 35.52
CA ARG A 17 3.94 -6.41 34.70
C ARG A 17 4.43 -5.44 33.64
N LEU A 18 5.36 -4.55 34.00
CA LEU A 18 5.97 -3.61 33.06
C LEU A 18 6.81 -4.30 31.99
N ARG A 19 7.51 -5.39 32.35
CA ARG A 19 8.27 -6.21 31.40
C ARG A 19 7.34 -6.89 30.40
N MET A 20 6.25 -7.51 30.87
CA MET A 20 5.26 -8.14 29.99
C MET A 20 4.61 -7.13 29.03
N GLN A 21 4.21 -5.94 29.49
CA GLN A 21 3.66 -4.91 28.60
C GLN A 21 4.65 -4.43 27.55
N LYS A 22 5.93 -4.26 27.92
CA LYS A 22 6.98 -3.89 26.96
C LYS A 22 7.17 -4.99 25.92
N GLU A 23 7.19 -6.25 26.35
CA GLU A 23 7.36 -7.39 25.45
C GLU A 23 6.17 -7.54 24.49
N GLN A 24 4.94 -7.36 24.97
CA GLN A 24 3.74 -7.33 24.14
C GLN A 24 3.77 -6.19 23.11
N ARG A 25 4.18 -4.97 23.51
CA ARG A 25 4.35 -3.83 22.59
C ARG A 25 5.43 -4.10 21.55
N MET A 26 6.54 -4.73 21.94
CA MET A 26 7.62 -5.08 21.01
C MET A 26 7.18 -6.16 20.02
N LYS A 27 6.46 -7.20 20.48
CA LYS A 27 5.89 -8.24 19.60
C LYS A 27 4.84 -7.67 18.64
N ALA A 28 3.99 -6.75 19.09
CA ALA A 28 3.03 -6.07 18.21
C ALA A 28 3.75 -5.24 17.12
N LYS A 29 4.76 -4.44 17.50
CA LYS A 29 5.58 -3.69 16.54
C LYS A 29 6.33 -4.59 15.56
N ALA A 30 6.83 -5.73 16.02
CA ALA A 30 7.51 -6.71 15.16
C ALA A 30 6.53 -7.35 14.16
N LYS A 31 5.31 -7.70 14.58
CA LYS A 31 4.27 -8.23 13.68
C LYS A 31 3.90 -7.23 12.58
N VAL A 32 3.69 -5.96 12.93
CA VAL A 32 3.42 -4.90 11.93
C VAL A 32 4.59 -4.77 10.93
N LYS A 33 5.83 -4.80 11.42
CA LYS A 33 7.03 -4.72 10.57
C LYS A 33 7.21 -5.94 9.66
N VAL A 34 6.69 -7.11 10.05
CA VAL A 34 6.70 -8.33 9.23
C VAL A 34 5.61 -8.27 8.16
N GLU A 35 4.42 -7.76 8.49
CA GLU A 35 3.38 -7.50 7.48
C GLU A 35 3.81 -6.45 6.45
N GLU A 36 4.60 -5.45 6.85
CA GLU A 36 5.24 -4.49 5.94
C GLU A 36 6.31 -5.14 5.03
N ARG A 37 6.92 -6.25 5.46
CA ARG A 37 7.94 -7.00 4.70
C ARG A 37 7.34 -8.15 3.89
N LYS A 38 6.10 -8.03 3.39
CA LYS A 38 5.62 -8.95 2.36
C LYS A 38 6.58 -8.90 1.17
N GLU A 39 7.14 -10.05 0.82
CA GLU A 39 8.07 -10.17 -0.30
C GLU A 39 7.32 -9.92 -1.61
N ALA A 40 7.49 -8.71 -2.14
CA ALA A 40 6.84 -8.33 -3.38
C ALA A 40 7.42 -9.13 -4.56
N GLN A 41 6.54 -9.74 -5.34
CA GLN A 41 6.91 -10.58 -6.47
C GLN A 41 7.59 -9.75 -7.56
N ILE A 42 8.70 -10.28 -8.09
CA ILE A 42 9.49 -9.63 -9.16
C ILE A 42 8.97 -10.07 -10.53
N LEU A 43 8.68 -11.37 -10.67
CA LEU A 43 8.19 -12.00 -11.89
C LEU A 43 6.67 -12.11 -11.84
N ILE A 44 6.02 -11.88 -12.98
CA ILE A 44 4.57 -11.90 -13.14
C ILE A 44 4.20 -13.13 -13.95
N SER A 45 3.34 -13.99 -13.41
CA SER A 45 2.72 -15.09 -14.14
C SER A 45 1.74 -14.57 -15.19
N ARG A 46 1.58 -15.28 -16.31
CA ARG A 46 0.70 -14.87 -17.42
C ARG A 46 -0.75 -14.63 -16.96
N ASP A 47 -1.25 -15.47 -16.06
CA ASP A 47 -2.61 -15.35 -15.51
C ASP A 47 -2.84 -14.02 -14.77
N VAL A 48 -1.83 -13.57 -14.02
CA VAL A 48 -1.87 -12.30 -13.28
C VAL A 48 -1.87 -11.12 -14.24
N LEU A 49 -1.08 -11.20 -15.32
CA LEU A 49 -1.06 -10.16 -16.35
C LEU A 49 -2.42 -10.02 -17.05
N GLU A 50 -3.08 -11.13 -17.34
CA GLU A 50 -4.43 -11.12 -17.93
C GLU A 50 -5.49 -10.58 -16.97
N ALA A 51 -5.39 -10.92 -15.68
CA ALA A 51 -6.26 -10.36 -14.65
C ALA A 51 -6.09 -8.84 -14.55
N ILE A 52 -4.84 -8.34 -14.54
CA ILE A 52 -4.53 -6.90 -14.54
C ILE A 52 -5.15 -6.25 -15.77
N ARG A 53 -4.97 -6.82 -16.97
CA ARG A 53 -5.53 -6.28 -18.22
C ARG A 53 -7.04 -6.05 -18.13
N LYS A 54 -7.79 -7.06 -17.68
CA LYS A 54 -9.26 -6.99 -17.57
C LYS A 54 -9.72 -5.95 -16.56
N GLU A 55 -9.01 -5.84 -15.44
CA GLU A 55 -9.35 -4.90 -14.38
C GLU A 55 -9.05 -3.46 -14.78
N VAL A 56 -7.85 -3.22 -15.31
CA VAL A 56 -7.33 -1.91 -15.68
C VAL A 56 -8.21 -1.25 -16.74
N LEU A 57 -8.77 -2.02 -17.68
CA LEU A 57 -9.68 -1.49 -18.70
C LEU A 57 -10.93 -0.81 -18.15
N ARG A 58 -11.46 -1.30 -17.02
CA ARG A 58 -12.70 -0.82 -16.40
C ARG A 58 -12.47 0.24 -15.32
N SER A 59 -11.24 0.38 -14.83
CA SER A 59 -10.94 1.26 -13.71
C SER A 59 -10.81 2.72 -14.16
N PRO A 60 -11.49 3.68 -13.50
CA PRO A 60 -11.38 5.10 -13.82
C PRO A 60 -10.05 5.72 -13.37
N CYS A 61 -9.41 5.16 -12.34
CA CYS A 61 -8.15 5.68 -11.81
C CYS A 61 -7.21 4.53 -11.50
N ILE A 62 -6.01 4.60 -12.08
CA ILE A 62 -5.04 3.52 -12.03
C ILE A 62 -3.69 4.13 -11.72
N THR A 63 -3.06 3.64 -10.66
CA THR A 63 -1.73 4.08 -10.24
C THR A 63 -0.82 2.88 -10.05
N PRO A 64 0.51 3.04 -10.24
CA PRO A 64 1.45 1.96 -9.99
C PRO A 64 1.36 1.40 -8.55
N ALA A 65 1.06 2.27 -7.58
CA ALA A 65 0.90 1.89 -6.18
C ALA A 65 -0.34 1.01 -5.97
N SER A 66 -1.49 1.37 -6.58
CA SER A 66 -2.72 0.59 -6.48
C SER A 66 -2.54 -0.84 -7.02
N ILE A 67 -1.89 -0.99 -8.18
CA ILE A 67 -1.58 -2.30 -8.77
C ILE A 67 -0.58 -3.09 -7.91
N ALA A 68 0.46 -2.43 -7.40
CA ALA A 68 1.46 -3.05 -6.55
C ALA A 68 0.83 -3.65 -5.29
N THR A 69 -0.02 -2.90 -4.60
CA THR A 69 -0.69 -3.35 -3.37
C THR A 69 -1.71 -4.46 -3.67
N LYS A 70 -2.46 -4.36 -4.77
CA LYS A 70 -3.53 -5.31 -5.09
C LYS A 70 -3.00 -6.69 -5.50
N TYR A 71 -1.91 -6.72 -6.27
CA TYR A 71 -1.33 -7.95 -6.80
C TYR A 71 -0.04 -8.39 -6.09
N GLY A 72 0.39 -7.68 -5.03
CA GLY A 72 1.62 -7.99 -4.30
C GLY A 72 2.89 -7.83 -5.14
N LEU A 73 2.88 -6.90 -6.10
CA LEU A 73 3.98 -6.67 -7.05
C LEU A 73 4.91 -5.57 -6.56
N LYS A 74 6.18 -5.60 -7.01
CA LYS A 74 7.07 -4.45 -6.84
C LYS A 74 6.53 -3.26 -7.64
N VAL A 75 6.65 -2.06 -7.07
CA VAL A 75 6.24 -0.80 -7.73
C VAL A 75 6.98 -0.60 -9.06
N SER A 76 8.24 -1.00 -9.15
CA SER A 76 9.01 -0.97 -10.39
C SER A 76 8.40 -1.85 -11.48
N THR A 77 7.96 -3.07 -11.13
CA THR A 77 7.29 -3.99 -12.04
C THR A 77 5.93 -3.44 -12.47
N ALA A 78 5.13 -2.92 -11.53
CA ALA A 78 3.87 -2.26 -11.84
C ALA A 78 4.03 -1.09 -12.83
N LYS A 79 5.08 -0.25 -12.66
CA LYS A 79 5.42 0.81 -13.63
C LYS A 79 5.75 0.29 -15.02
N LYS A 80 6.36 -0.90 -15.13
CA LYS A 80 6.66 -1.51 -16.44
C LYS A 80 5.40 -2.07 -17.09
N VAL A 81 4.55 -2.74 -16.31
CA VAL A 81 3.26 -3.29 -16.79
C VAL A 81 2.38 -2.17 -17.33
N LEU A 82 2.17 -1.10 -16.56
CA LEU A 82 1.34 0.02 -17.01
C LEU A 82 1.90 0.67 -18.29
N ARG A 83 3.22 0.82 -18.41
CA ARG A 83 3.83 1.33 -19.65
C ARG A 83 3.60 0.43 -20.86
N LEU A 84 3.61 -0.89 -20.66
CA LEU A 84 3.31 -1.86 -21.71
C LEU A 84 1.84 -1.77 -22.13
N LEU A 85 0.91 -1.71 -21.17
CA LEU A 85 -0.52 -1.55 -21.44
C LEU A 85 -0.85 -0.21 -22.11
N GLU A 86 -0.09 0.83 -21.79
CA GLU A 86 -0.15 2.12 -22.45
C GLU A 86 0.32 2.02 -23.91
N SER A 87 1.43 1.33 -24.18
CA SER A 87 1.90 1.12 -25.56
C SER A 87 0.93 0.28 -26.41
N GLU A 88 0.19 -0.62 -25.78
CA GLU A 88 -0.89 -1.39 -26.41
C GLU A 88 -2.19 -0.58 -26.61
N GLY A 89 -2.27 0.64 -26.06
CA GLY A 89 -3.45 1.51 -26.17
C GLY A 89 -4.62 1.12 -25.26
N LEU A 90 -4.43 0.20 -24.32
CA LEU A 90 -5.49 -0.26 -23.40
C LEU A 90 -5.78 0.74 -22.28
N ILE A 91 -4.80 1.57 -21.94
CA ILE A 91 -4.94 2.66 -20.97
C ILE A 91 -4.48 3.98 -21.52
N LYS A 92 -5.08 5.06 -21.01
CA LYS A 92 -4.73 6.44 -21.33
C LYS A 92 -4.08 7.10 -20.12
N PRO A 93 -2.94 7.79 -20.29
CA PRO A 93 -2.39 8.60 -19.21
C PRO A 93 -3.27 9.83 -18.97
N VAL A 94 -3.54 10.12 -17.70
CA VAL A 94 -4.23 11.35 -17.27
C VAL A 94 -3.20 12.40 -16.88
N ASP A 95 -2.25 12.00 -16.05
CA ASP A 95 -1.15 12.85 -15.61
C ASP A 95 0.13 12.02 -15.45
N LYS A 96 1.25 12.59 -15.93
CA LYS A 96 2.57 11.97 -15.90
C LYS A 96 3.58 12.91 -15.26
N SER A 97 3.88 12.65 -14.01
CA SER A 97 5.03 13.18 -13.31
C SER A 97 6.04 12.05 -13.03
N HIS A 98 7.30 12.41 -12.81
CA HIS A 98 8.34 11.45 -12.42
C HIS A 98 7.97 10.70 -11.12
N ARG A 99 7.29 11.40 -10.20
CA ARG A 99 6.85 10.85 -8.90
C ARG A 99 5.46 10.22 -8.95
N ILE A 100 4.55 10.79 -9.74
CA ILE A 100 3.14 10.42 -9.76
C ILE A 100 2.75 10.06 -11.19
N LEU A 101 2.25 8.86 -11.39
CA LEU A 101 1.75 8.37 -12.68
C LEU A 101 0.29 7.98 -12.50
N ILE A 102 -0.60 8.66 -13.21
CA ILE A 102 -2.05 8.44 -13.16
C ILE A 102 -2.53 8.04 -14.54
N TYR A 103 -3.19 6.89 -14.59
CA TYR A 103 -3.77 6.31 -15.79
C TYR A 103 -5.28 6.12 -15.63
N MET A 104 -5.96 6.02 -16.75
CA MET A 104 -7.38 5.74 -16.87
C MET A 104 -7.58 4.58 -17.84
N GLY A 105 -8.50 3.67 -17.51
CA GLY A 105 -8.90 2.60 -18.42
C GLY A 105 -9.63 3.15 -19.64
N ALA A 106 -9.39 2.59 -20.83
CA ALA A 106 -10.03 3.05 -22.06
C ALA A 106 -11.57 2.95 -22.03
N GLN A 107 -12.14 2.07 -21.20
CA GLN A 107 -13.60 1.85 -21.10
C GLN A 107 -14.21 2.49 -19.84
N ALA A 108 -13.43 3.25 -19.06
CA ALA A 108 -13.93 3.87 -17.85
C ALA A 108 -14.93 4.98 -18.17
N LYS A 109 -16.19 4.79 -17.76
CA LYS A 109 -17.20 5.84 -17.80
C LYS A 109 -17.01 6.74 -16.58
N ILE A 110 -16.46 7.93 -16.79
CA ILE A 110 -16.40 8.97 -15.76
C ILE A 110 -17.61 9.88 -15.98
N ALA A 111 -18.40 10.07 -14.92
CA ALA A 111 -19.44 11.08 -14.94
C ALA A 111 -18.79 12.46 -15.11
N PRO A 112 -19.31 13.32 -16.01
CA PRO A 112 -18.76 14.66 -16.17
C PRO A 112 -18.75 15.38 -14.81
N PRO A 113 -17.73 16.21 -14.54
CA PRO A 113 -17.68 16.98 -13.30
C PRO A 113 -18.97 17.78 -13.18
N PRO A 114 -19.58 17.84 -11.97
CA PRO A 114 -20.76 18.68 -11.78
C PRO A 114 -20.43 20.11 -12.18
N PRO A 115 -21.37 20.83 -12.83
CA PRO A 115 -21.14 22.21 -13.22
C PRO A 115 -20.74 23.03 -11.99
N PRO A 116 -19.80 23.98 -12.12
CA PRO A 116 -19.41 24.82 -11.00
C PRO A 116 -20.65 25.53 -10.45
N PRO A 117 -20.80 25.66 -9.12
CA PRO A 117 -21.89 26.43 -8.55
C PRO A 117 -21.82 27.84 -9.11
N PHE A 118 -22.97 28.36 -9.57
CA PHE A 118 -23.05 29.73 -10.07
C PHE A 118 -22.49 30.69 -9.01
N PRO A 119 -21.72 31.73 -9.42
CA PRO A 119 -21.28 32.75 -8.49
C PRO A 119 -22.52 33.38 -7.84
N LYS A 120 -22.56 33.38 -6.50
CA LYS A 120 -23.58 34.13 -5.76
C LYS A 120 -23.31 35.62 -5.99
N ILE A 121 -24.28 36.30 -6.61
CA ILE A 121 -24.30 37.75 -6.86
C ILE A 121 -24.41 38.48 -5.52
#